data_AF-A0A9R1AD96-F1
#
_entry.id   AF-A0A9R1AD96-F1
#
_cell.length_a   1.000
_cell.length_b   1.000
_cell.length_c   1.000
_cell.angle_alpha   90.00
_cell.angle_beta   90.00
_cell.angle_gamma   90.00
#
_symmetry.space_group_name_H-M   'P 1'
#
loop_
_entity.id
_entity.type
_entity.pdbx_description
1 polymer ?
#
loop_
_entity_poly.entity_id
_entity_poly.type
_entity_poly.pdbx_seq_one_letter_code
_entity_poly.pdbx_strand_id
1 'polypeptide(L)'
;MLLANNMEVFSPGTKSLQNHLLNRMLVYVYREFRLRERPGVLSQIRADEVPIQHPLTEAIVRKRLKHCADLKKGPNGHYYWTQRPDFRIPSEEELRRLVSPESVCCHESMQAGLHRLNRLGIEKLTQPVGLASAMNQLPDEAIELAAAAHIERELQITSWNLTSNFVACRENIERLEITGVGDPSGRGLGFSYVRVTPKGPVPNSSHKKKSAAAKGTTVTGTDADLRRLSMDCFSNSEFWTSKLIN
;
A
#
# COMPACT_ATOMS: atom_id res chain seq x y z
N MET A 1 7.09 -7.20 12.73
CA MET A 1 8.41 -7.18 12.05
C MET A 1 8.41 -5.94 11.15
N LEU A 2 8.81 -4.79 11.70
CA LEU A 2 8.89 -3.53 10.95
C LEU A 2 10.19 -3.56 10.15
N LEU A 3 10.11 -3.90 8.86
CA LEU A 3 11.19 -3.60 7.93
C LEU A 3 11.46 -2.10 7.99
N ALA A 4 12.75 -1.73 8.00
CA ALA A 4 13.22 -0.37 8.10
C ALA A 4 12.34 0.61 7.31
N ASN A 5 11.91 1.69 7.98
CA ASN A 5 10.85 2.65 7.63
C ASN A 5 10.99 3.39 6.27
N ASN A 6 11.81 2.91 5.33
CA ASN A 6 12.06 3.54 4.04
C ASN A 6 11.58 2.69 2.85
N MET A 7 11.08 1.47 3.05
CA MET A 7 10.65 0.61 1.95
C MET A 7 9.17 0.29 2.01
N GLU A 8 8.53 0.46 0.86
CA GLU A 8 7.16 0.03 0.65
C GLU A 8 7.10 -1.50 0.48
N VAL A 9 6.19 -2.15 1.20
CA VAL A 9 5.86 -3.56 0.98
C VAL A 9 5.16 -3.67 -0.38
N PHE A 10 5.52 -4.68 -1.17
CA PHE A 10 4.88 -4.88 -2.48
C PHE A 10 3.37 -4.99 -2.35
N SER A 11 2.66 -4.29 -3.22
CA SER A 11 1.21 -4.43 -3.32
C SER A 11 0.84 -5.55 -4.32
N PRO A 12 -0.13 -6.41 -4.00
CA PRO A 12 -0.65 -7.42 -4.93
C PRO A 12 -1.07 -6.80 -6.28
N GLY A 13 -0.84 -7.53 -7.37
CA GLY A 13 -1.24 -7.11 -8.72
C GLY A 13 -0.42 -5.97 -9.35
N THR A 14 0.61 -5.46 -8.67
CA THR A 14 1.45 -4.38 -9.21
C THR A 14 2.53 -4.86 -10.18
N LYS A 15 2.97 -3.97 -11.08
CA LYS A 15 4.11 -4.23 -11.97
C LYS A 15 5.43 -4.40 -11.21
N SER A 16 5.61 -3.71 -10.08
CA SER A 16 6.80 -3.85 -9.24
C SER A 16 6.92 -5.25 -8.66
N LEU A 17 5.83 -5.82 -8.14
CA LEU A 17 5.76 -7.21 -7.72
C LEU A 17 6.08 -8.18 -8.86
N GLN A 18 5.45 -7.99 -10.03
CA GLN A 18 5.70 -8.84 -11.20
C GLN A 18 7.18 -8.82 -11.61
N ASN A 19 7.81 -7.64 -11.60
CA ASN A 19 9.23 -7.48 -11.90
C ASN A 19 10.13 -8.17 -10.86
N HIS A 20 9.81 -8.05 -9.57
CA HIS A 20 10.54 -8.75 -8.51
C HIS A 20 10.48 -10.27 -8.70
N LEU A 21 9.30 -10.84 -8.96
CA LEU A 21 9.13 -12.27 -9.20
C LEU A 21 9.89 -12.75 -10.45
N LEU A 22 9.85 -11.97 -11.54
CA LEU A 22 10.61 -12.24 -12.76
C LEU A 22 12.12 -12.22 -12.49
N ASN A 23 12.61 -11.24 -11.74
CA ASN A 23 14.03 -11.15 -11.39
C ASN A 23 14.45 -12.32 -10.49
N ARG A 24 13.63 -12.72 -9.52
CA ARG A 24 13.88 -13.90 -8.67
C ARG A 24 13.96 -15.18 -9.48
N MET A 25 13.04 -15.38 -10.42
CA MET A 25 13.07 -16.50 -11.36
C MET A 25 14.33 -16.46 -12.24
N LEU A 26 14.71 -15.30 -12.77
CA LEU A 26 15.93 -15.16 -13.57
C LEU A 26 17.20 -15.48 -12.78
N VAL A 27 17.32 -14.99 -11.53
CA VAL A 27 18.45 -15.30 -10.65
C VAL A 27 18.56 -16.82 -10.44
N TYR A 28 17.45 -17.51 -10.23
CA TYR A 28 17.43 -18.97 -10.16
C TYR A 28 17.93 -19.60 -11.45
N VAL A 29 17.33 -19.27 -12.60
CA VAL A 29 17.70 -19.84 -13.91
C VAL A 29 19.18 -19.59 -14.26
N TYR A 30 19.70 -18.40 -13.98
CA TYR A 30 21.10 -18.06 -14.24
C TYR A 30 22.07 -18.85 -13.36
N ARG A 31 21.72 -19.09 -12.09
CA ARG A 31 22.51 -19.97 -11.21
C ARG A 31 22.45 -21.42 -11.68
N GLU A 32 21.28 -21.89 -12.10
CA GLU A 32 21.08 -23.23 -12.65
C GLU A 32 21.88 -23.46 -13.94
N PHE A 33 21.98 -22.46 -14.82
CA PHE A 33 22.82 -22.53 -16.01
C PHE A 33 24.31 -22.58 -15.70
N ARG A 34 24.78 -21.81 -14.70
CA ARG A 34 26.16 -21.87 -14.22
C ARG A 34 26.52 -23.23 -13.63
N LEU A 35 25.63 -23.77 -12.80
CA LEU A 35 25.85 -25.07 -12.16
C LEU A 35 25.95 -26.21 -13.18
N ARG A 36 25.31 -26.07 -14.35
CA ARG A 36 25.32 -27.06 -15.43
C ARG A 36 26.30 -26.74 -16.57
N GLU A 37 27.13 -25.71 -16.43
CA GLU A 37 28.09 -25.30 -17.45
C GLU A 37 29.13 -26.40 -17.69
N ARG A 38 29.31 -26.77 -18.96
CA ARG A 38 30.28 -27.79 -19.39
C ARG A 38 30.96 -27.38 -20.69
N PRO A 39 32.25 -27.69 -20.89
CA PRO A 39 32.94 -27.40 -22.13
C PRO A 39 32.21 -28.00 -23.34
N GLY A 40 31.90 -27.17 -24.34
CA GLY A 40 31.28 -27.60 -25.60
C GLY A 40 29.79 -27.95 -25.53
N VAL A 41 29.12 -27.81 -24.37
CA VAL A 41 27.70 -28.12 -24.20
C VAL A 41 26.95 -26.92 -23.65
N LEU A 42 25.88 -26.50 -24.33
CA LEU A 42 25.02 -25.42 -23.84
C LEU A 42 24.26 -25.86 -22.59
N SER A 43 24.27 -25.02 -21.56
CA SER A 43 23.50 -25.24 -20.33
C SER A 43 22.00 -25.28 -20.60
N GLN A 44 21.30 -26.20 -19.93
CA GLN A 44 19.86 -26.39 -20.09
C GLN A 44 19.19 -26.60 -18.73
N ILE A 45 17.95 -26.12 -18.61
CA ILE A 45 17.05 -26.42 -17.49
C ILE A 45 15.71 -26.91 -18.06
N ARG A 46 15.08 -27.90 -17.44
CA ARG A 46 13.74 -28.31 -17.89
C ARG A 46 12.73 -27.20 -17.63
N ALA A 47 11.74 -27.07 -18.52
CA ALA A 47 10.74 -26.03 -18.41
C ALA A 47 9.87 -26.17 -17.14
N ASP A 48 9.64 -27.39 -16.67
CA ASP A 48 8.90 -27.71 -15.44
C ASP A 48 9.74 -27.55 -14.15
N GLU A 49 11.06 -27.40 -14.26
CA GLU A 49 11.95 -27.07 -13.13
C GLU A 49 12.03 -25.56 -12.86
N VAL A 50 11.48 -24.71 -13.74
CA VAL A 50 11.47 -23.26 -13.55
C VAL A 50 10.37 -22.89 -12.55
N PRO A 51 10.68 -22.24 -11.42
CA PRO A 51 9.68 -21.88 -10.43
C PRO A 51 8.82 -20.72 -10.94
N ILE A 52 7.61 -21.03 -11.41
CA ILE A 52 6.61 -20.04 -11.82
C ILE A 52 5.67 -19.79 -10.65
N GLN A 53 5.76 -18.60 -10.05
CA GLN A 53 4.91 -18.18 -8.94
C GLN A 53 3.80 -17.25 -9.43
N HIS A 54 2.56 -17.47 -9.00
CA HIS A 54 1.45 -16.55 -9.29
C HIS A 54 1.81 -15.12 -8.80
N PRO A 55 1.50 -14.05 -9.59
CA PRO A 55 0.70 -14.01 -10.80
C PRO A 55 1.45 -14.23 -12.13
N LEU A 56 2.69 -14.72 -12.10
CA LEU A 56 3.41 -15.03 -13.35
C LEU A 56 2.71 -16.16 -14.10
N THR A 57 2.52 -15.95 -15.40
CA THR A 57 2.02 -16.97 -16.33
C THR A 57 3.16 -17.50 -17.18
N GLU A 58 2.98 -18.69 -17.77
CA GLU A 58 3.95 -19.25 -18.71
C GLU A 58 4.29 -18.30 -19.86
N ALA A 59 3.31 -17.53 -20.34
CA ALA A 59 3.53 -16.56 -21.42
C ALA A 59 4.47 -15.42 -20.98
N ILE A 60 4.31 -14.90 -19.76
CA ILE A 60 5.17 -13.86 -19.19
C ILE A 60 6.59 -14.41 -18.99
N VAL A 61 6.70 -15.60 -18.42
CA VAL A 61 7.98 -16.29 -18.20
C VAL A 61 8.70 -16.56 -19.52
N ARG A 62 7.98 -17.09 -20.51
CA ARG A 62 8.52 -17.36 -21.85
C ARG A 62 9.02 -16.09 -22.52
N LYS A 63 8.26 -15.00 -22.44
CA LYS A 63 8.67 -13.69 -22.98
C LYS A 63 9.95 -13.20 -22.30
N ARG A 64 10.07 -13.35 -20.98
CA ARG A 64 11.25 -12.92 -20.22
C ARG A 64 12.49 -13.77 -20.52
N LEU A 65 12.34 -15.09 -20.61
CA LEU A 65 13.45 -16.02 -20.85
C LEU A 65 13.97 -15.98 -22.29
N LYS A 66 13.15 -15.58 -23.27
CA LYS A 66 13.56 -15.48 -24.69
C LYS A 66 14.79 -14.58 -24.92
N HIS A 67 15.09 -13.67 -23.99
CA HIS A 67 16.29 -12.83 -24.04
C HIS A 67 17.59 -13.60 -23.78
N CYS A 68 17.55 -14.71 -23.05
CA CYS A 68 18.73 -15.45 -22.61
C CYS A 68 18.71 -16.95 -22.94
N ALA A 69 17.55 -17.51 -23.27
CA ALA A 69 17.37 -18.93 -23.53
C ALA A 69 16.29 -19.19 -24.60
N ASP A 70 16.48 -20.27 -25.34
CA ASP A 70 15.51 -20.80 -26.31
C ASP A 70 14.78 -22.02 -25.74
N LEU A 71 13.47 -22.08 -25.95
CA LEU A 71 12.66 -23.24 -25.57
C LEU A 71 12.74 -24.31 -26.65
N LYS A 72 13.32 -25.46 -26.34
CA LYS A 72 13.49 -26.60 -27.26
C LYS A 72 12.78 -27.83 -26.73
N LYS A 73 12.16 -28.62 -27.62
CA LYS A 73 11.57 -29.91 -27.27
C LYS A 73 12.66 -30.98 -27.34
N GLY A 74 12.88 -31.67 -26.24
CA GLY A 74 13.83 -32.78 -26.15
C GLY A 74 13.25 -34.09 -26.72
N PRO A 75 14.10 -35.13 -26.86
CA PRO A 75 13.71 -36.41 -27.45
C PRO A 75 12.61 -37.13 -26.64
N ASN A 76 12.57 -36.92 -25.33
CA ASN A 76 11.60 -37.54 -24.42
C ASN A 76 10.27 -36.75 -24.35
N GLY A 77 10.05 -35.78 -25.24
CA GLY A 77 8.85 -34.94 -25.27
C GLY A 77 8.86 -33.75 -24.29
N HIS A 78 9.76 -33.74 -23.31
CA HIS A 78 9.94 -32.62 -22.37
C HIS A 78 10.49 -31.36 -23.04
N TYR A 79 10.10 -30.20 -22.51
CA TYR A 79 10.63 -28.91 -22.96
C TYR A 79 11.81 -28.48 -22.09
N TYR A 80 12.85 -27.92 -22.72
CA TYR A 80 14.06 -27.43 -22.09
C TYR A 80 14.31 -25.99 -22.50
N TRP A 81 14.64 -25.14 -21.52
CA TRP A 81 15.24 -23.84 -21.74
C TRP A 81 16.74 -24.03 -21.93
N THR A 82 17.22 -23.80 -23.15
CA THR A 82 18.64 -23.88 -23.49
C THR A 82 19.23 -22.49 -23.54
N GLN A 83 20.29 -22.23 -22.79
CA GLN A 83 21.00 -20.96 -22.82
C GLN A 83 21.43 -20.63 -24.26
N ARG A 84 21.26 -19.38 -24.66
CA ARG A 84 21.73 -18.91 -25.96
C ARG A 84 23.27 -18.80 -25.97
N PRO A 85 23.96 -19.24 -27.05
CA PRO A 85 25.42 -19.17 -27.14
C PRO A 85 25.98 -17.74 -27.07
N ASP A 86 25.22 -16.76 -27.55
CA ASP A 86 25.58 -15.33 -27.58
C ASP A 86 25.26 -14.59 -26.26
N PHE A 87 24.67 -15.29 -25.28
CA PHE A 87 24.25 -14.68 -24.02
C PHE A 87 25.28 -14.92 -22.90
N ARG A 88 25.87 -13.83 -22.40
CA ARG A 88 26.70 -13.85 -21.18
C ARG A 88 25.81 -13.89 -19.93
N ILE A 89 26.00 -14.90 -19.09
CA ILE A 89 25.34 -14.96 -17.77
C ILE A 89 25.88 -13.84 -16.87
N PRO A 90 25.03 -12.96 -16.28
CA PRO A 90 25.46 -11.90 -15.37
C PRO A 90 26.19 -12.45 -14.15
N SER A 91 27.30 -11.83 -13.72
CA SER A 91 28.16 -12.21 -12.58
C SER A 91 27.37 -12.39 -11.28
N GLU A 92 27.89 -13.14 -10.31
CA GLU A 92 27.17 -13.32 -9.04
C GLU A 92 26.89 -11.98 -8.33
N GLU A 93 27.77 -10.99 -8.51
CA GLU A 93 27.54 -9.64 -8.00
C GLU A 93 26.38 -8.93 -8.73
N GLU A 94 26.31 -9.04 -10.06
CA GLU A 94 25.19 -8.51 -10.86
C GLU A 94 23.86 -9.21 -10.47
N LEU A 95 23.88 -10.51 -10.21
CA LEU A 95 22.70 -11.26 -9.77
C LEU A 95 22.17 -10.81 -8.41
N ARG A 96 23.06 -10.54 -7.44
CA ARG A 96 22.67 -10.05 -6.11
C ARG A 96 22.02 -8.67 -6.15
N ARG A 97 22.32 -7.85 -7.18
CA ARG A 97 21.66 -6.55 -7.39
C ARG A 97 20.24 -6.69 -7.96
N LEU A 98 19.90 -7.81 -8.61
CA LEU A 98 18.55 -8.03 -9.18
C LEU A 98 17.50 -8.33 -8.11
N VAL A 99 17.90 -8.96 -7.01
CA VAL A 99 17.03 -9.34 -5.88
C VAL A 99 17.77 -9.10 -4.57
N SER A 100 17.44 -8.00 -3.91
CA SER A 100 17.99 -7.68 -2.59
C SER A 100 17.25 -8.45 -1.49
N PRO A 101 17.93 -8.77 -0.36
CA PRO A 101 17.28 -9.35 0.82
C PRO A 101 16.06 -8.56 1.29
N GLU A 102 16.18 -7.24 1.25
CA GLU A 102 15.12 -6.28 1.53
C GLU A 102 13.85 -6.52 0.71
N SER A 103 14.01 -6.67 -0.62
CA SER A 103 12.89 -6.94 -1.52
C SER A 103 12.24 -8.29 -1.23
N VAL A 104 13.03 -9.29 -0.81
CA VAL A 104 12.49 -10.59 -0.39
C VAL A 104 11.63 -10.43 0.86
N CYS A 105 12.09 -9.69 1.86
CA CYS A 105 11.30 -9.44 3.06
C CYS A 105 10.02 -8.65 2.76
N CYS A 106 10.06 -7.67 1.85
CA CYS A 106 8.85 -6.97 1.39
C CYS A 106 7.86 -7.95 0.73
N HIS A 107 8.35 -8.84 -0.13
CA HIS A 107 7.51 -9.84 -0.79
C HIS A 107 6.87 -10.82 0.21
N GLU A 108 7.65 -11.36 1.15
CA GLU A 108 7.16 -12.28 2.18
C GLU A 108 6.16 -11.61 3.12
N SER A 109 6.38 -10.33 3.46
CA SER A 109 5.43 -9.53 4.26
C SER A 109 4.10 -9.33 3.55
N MET A 110 4.12 -9.15 2.22
CA MET A 110 2.91 -9.13 1.41
C MET A 110 2.22 -10.50 1.39
N GLN A 111 2.96 -11.59 1.17
CA GLN A 111 2.38 -12.94 1.17
C GLN A 111 1.73 -13.30 2.51
N ALA A 112 2.34 -12.94 3.63
CA ALA A 112 1.76 -13.12 4.96
C ALA A 112 0.42 -12.38 5.11
N GLY A 113 0.33 -11.14 4.59
CA GLY A 113 -0.91 -10.36 4.56
C GLY A 113 -1.99 -11.01 3.70
N LEU A 114 -1.64 -11.47 2.49
CA LEU A 114 -2.57 -12.21 1.61
C LEU A 114 -3.08 -13.50 2.26
N HIS A 115 -2.20 -14.26 2.89
CA HIS A 115 -2.60 -15.48 3.60
C HIS A 115 -3.57 -15.17 4.76
N ARG A 116 -3.35 -14.07 5.49
CA ARG A 116 -4.27 -13.61 6.54
C ARG A 116 -5.65 -13.24 5.96
N LEU A 117 -5.70 -12.50 4.86
CA LEU A 117 -6.96 -12.15 4.19
C LEU A 117 -7.71 -13.41 3.72
N ASN A 118 -7.01 -14.38 3.11
CA ASN A 118 -7.61 -15.64 2.69
C ASN A 118 -8.20 -16.43 3.87
N ARG A 119 -7.51 -16.46 5.01
CA ARG A 119 -8.03 -17.11 6.24
C ARG A 119 -9.29 -16.44 6.80
N LEU A 120 -9.52 -15.16 6.46
CA LEU A 120 -10.72 -14.41 6.81
C LEU A 120 -11.81 -14.50 5.72
N GLY A 121 -11.57 -15.26 4.63
CA GLY A 121 -12.49 -15.38 3.49
C GLY A 121 -12.44 -14.20 2.51
N ILE A 122 -11.45 -13.31 2.64
CA ILE A 122 -11.28 -12.11 1.80
C ILE A 122 -10.30 -12.45 0.67
N GLU A 123 -10.77 -13.16 -0.36
CA GLU A 123 -9.88 -13.69 -1.42
C GLU A 123 -9.68 -12.74 -2.61
N LYS A 124 -10.71 -11.94 -2.93
CA LYS A 124 -10.73 -11.12 -4.17
C LYS A 124 -10.29 -9.68 -3.96
N LEU A 125 -10.40 -9.18 -2.73
CA LEU A 125 -10.13 -7.79 -2.40
C LEU A 125 -8.71 -7.67 -1.84
N THR A 126 -7.93 -6.78 -2.43
CA THR A 126 -6.55 -6.51 -2.00
C THR A 126 -6.32 -5.03 -1.69
N GLN A 127 -7.27 -4.16 -2.05
CA GLN A 127 -7.21 -2.72 -1.84
C GLN A 127 -8.49 -2.22 -1.17
N PRO A 128 -8.40 -1.23 -0.26
CA PRO A 128 -9.57 -0.64 0.38
C PRO A 128 -10.38 0.30 -0.53
N VAL A 129 -9.90 0.58 -1.75
CA VAL A 129 -10.49 1.56 -2.68
C VAL A 129 -11.87 1.10 -3.18
N GLY A 130 -12.88 1.95 -3.02
CA GLY A 130 -14.24 1.73 -3.53
C GLY A 130 -15.17 0.96 -2.58
N LEU A 131 -14.64 0.34 -1.53
CA LEU A 131 -15.45 -0.44 -0.59
C LEU A 131 -16.36 0.46 0.27
N ALA A 132 -15.85 1.59 0.78
CA ALA A 132 -16.65 2.56 1.54
C ALA A 132 -17.83 3.13 0.73
N SER A 133 -17.64 3.36 -0.57
CA SER A 133 -18.72 3.83 -1.45
C SER A 133 -19.74 2.73 -1.76
N ALA A 134 -19.31 1.47 -1.84
CA ALA A 134 -20.18 0.32 -2.02
C ALA A 134 -20.99 0.03 -0.74
N MET A 135 -20.38 0.21 0.44
CA MET A 135 -21.05 0.07 1.74
C MET A 135 -22.22 1.03 1.92
N ASN A 136 -22.07 2.28 1.46
CA ASN A 136 -23.14 3.28 1.52
C ASN A 136 -24.34 2.96 0.60
N GLN A 137 -24.24 1.93 -0.26
CA GLN A 137 -25.29 1.50 -1.19
C GLN A 137 -25.95 0.17 -0.76
N LEU A 138 -25.45 -0.49 0.28
CA LEU A 138 -26.04 -1.73 0.77
C LEU A 138 -27.34 -1.45 1.54
N PRO A 139 -28.36 -2.30 1.43
CA PRO A 139 -29.53 -2.22 2.28
C PRO A 139 -29.13 -2.37 3.75
N ASP A 140 -29.91 -1.77 4.64
CA ASP A 140 -29.62 -1.60 6.08
C ASP A 140 -29.78 -2.92 6.89
N GLU A 141 -29.35 -4.05 6.33
CA GLU A 141 -29.20 -5.29 7.08
C GLU A 141 -27.92 -5.19 7.90
N ALA A 142 -28.06 -4.94 9.21
CA ALA A 142 -26.95 -4.71 10.13
C ALA A 142 -25.81 -5.76 10.05
N ILE A 143 -26.12 -6.97 9.61
CA ILE A 143 -25.17 -8.06 9.37
C ILE A 143 -24.27 -7.77 8.16
N GLU A 144 -24.83 -7.29 7.05
CA GLU A 144 -24.09 -6.96 5.83
C GLU A 144 -23.18 -5.75 6.05
N LEU A 145 -23.69 -4.72 6.74
CA LEU A 145 -22.90 -3.54 7.10
C LEU A 145 -21.72 -3.91 8.01
N ALA A 146 -21.95 -4.77 9.01
CA ALA A 146 -20.90 -5.23 9.92
C ALA A 146 -19.84 -6.06 9.18
N ALA A 147 -20.26 -6.94 8.27
CA ALA A 147 -19.34 -7.72 7.44
C ALA A 147 -18.49 -6.81 6.54
N ALA A 148 -19.11 -5.84 5.87
CA ALA A 148 -18.40 -4.93 5.00
C ALA A 148 -17.43 -4.01 5.76
N ALA A 149 -17.82 -3.50 6.94
CA ALA A 149 -16.93 -2.72 7.82
C ALA A 149 -15.76 -3.56 8.35
N HIS A 150 -15.98 -4.85 8.60
CA HIS A 150 -14.90 -5.77 8.96
C HIS A 150 -13.92 -5.93 7.80
N ILE A 151 -14.41 -6.20 6.59
CA ILE A 151 -13.57 -6.35 5.39
C ILE A 151 -12.75 -5.08 5.13
N GLU A 152 -13.38 -3.90 5.22
CA GLU A 152 -12.70 -2.62 5.03
C GLU A 152 -11.55 -2.44 6.02
N ARG A 153 -11.81 -2.67 7.30
CA ARG A 153 -10.78 -2.61 8.34
C ARG A 153 -9.61 -3.54 8.01
N GLU A 154 -9.91 -4.77 7.63
CA GLU A 154 -8.91 -5.80 7.32
C GLU A 154 -8.03 -5.41 6.13
N LEU A 155 -8.60 -4.75 5.11
CA LEU A 155 -7.87 -4.23 3.96
C LEU A 155 -7.01 -3.01 4.33
N GLN A 156 -7.50 -2.12 5.19
CA GLN A 156 -6.78 -0.92 5.63
C GLN A 156 -5.51 -1.26 6.43
N ILE A 157 -5.53 -2.34 7.21
CA ILE A 157 -4.39 -2.76 8.05
C ILE A 157 -3.40 -3.68 7.34
N THR A 158 -3.57 -3.92 6.04
CA THR A 158 -2.60 -4.71 5.26
C THR A 158 -1.24 -4.02 5.22
N SER A 159 -0.18 -4.83 5.19
CA SER A 159 1.20 -4.34 5.23
C SER A 159 1.50 -3.38 4.07
N TRP A 160 1.07 -3.72 2.85
CA TRP A 160 1.24 -2.86 1.67
C TRP A 160 0.49 -1.54 1.79
N ASN A 161 -0.74 -1.53 2.31
CA ASN A 161 -1.50 -0.28 2.49
C ASN A 161 -0.83 0.64 3.52
N LEU A 162 -0.47 0.10 4.70
CA LEU A 162 0.14 0.88 5.77
C LEU A 162 1.50 1.46 5.36
N THR A 163 2.36 0.67 4.70
CA THR A 163 3.67 1.19 4.26
C THR A 163 3.54 2.19 3.12
N SER A 164 2.59 1.99 2.20
CA SER A 164 2.36 2.93 1.08
C SER A 164 1.91 4.30 1.61
N ASN A 165 0.98 4.31 2.56
CA ASN A 165 0.50 5.54 3.21
C ASN A 165 1.62 6.25 3.97
N PHE A 166 2.44 5.48 4.68
CA PHE A 166 3.57 6.04 5.42
C PHE A 166 4.59 6.71 4.50
N VAL A 167 4.94 6.07 3.37
CA VAL A 167 5.82 6.67 2.35
C VAL A 167 5.20 7.93 1.76
N ALA A 168 3.92 7.90 1.38
CA ALA A 168 3.21 9.08 0.86
C ALA A 168 3.17 10.23 1.89
N CYS A 169 3.01 9.93 3.17
CA CYS A 169 3.06 10.93 4.24
C CYS A 169 4.45 11.54 4.39
N ARG A 170 5.52 10.74 4.29
CA ARG A 170 6.90 11.23 4.34
C ARG A 170 7.25 12.15 3.17
N GLU A 171 6.65 11.90 2.02
CA GLU A 171 6.78 12.74 0.83
C GLU A 171 5.89 14.00 0.88
N ASN A 172 5.21 14.25 2.00
CA ASN A 172 4.22 15.32 2.20
C ASN A 172 3.02 15.27 1.22
N ILE A 173 2.71 14.09 0.68
CA ILE A 173 1.60 13.91 -0.25
C ILE A 173 0.28 13.76 0.53
N GLU A 174 0.30 13.03 1.64
CA GLU A 174 -0.91 12.70 2.41
C GLU A 174 -0.71 12.80 3.92
N ARG A 175 -1.81 12.80 4.67
CA ARG A 175 -1.80 12.80 6.15
C ARG A 175 -2.28 11.47 6.69
N LEU A 176 -1.65 11.03 7.79
CA LEU A 176 -2.02 9.80 8.50
C LEU A 176 -2.95 10.10 9.67
N GLU A 177 -3.92 9.22 9.87
CA GLU A 177 -4.72 9.16 11.08
C GLU A 177 -3.92 8.43 12.16
N ILE A 178 -3.22 9.18 13.01
CA ILE A 178 -2.28 8.66 14.02
C ILE A 178 -2.94 7.78 15.08
N THR A 179 -4.24 7.95 15.31
CA THR A 179 -5.07 7.14 16.22
C THR A 179 -6.19 6.50 15.43
N GLY A 180 -6.23 5.18 15.33
CA GLY A 180 -7.26 4.52 14.52
C GLY A 180 -7.07 3.02 14.44
N VAL A 181 -7.79 2.40 13.50
CA VAL A 181 -7.79 0.95 13.32
C VAL A 181 -6.43 0.37 12.92
N GLY A 182 -5.51 1.21 12.43
CA GLY A 182 -4.14 0.82 12.11
C GLY A 182 -3.20 0.75 13.31
N ASP A 183 -3.64 1.06 14.53
CA ASP A 183 -2.80 0.96 15.74
C ASP A 183 -2.57 -0.52 16.10
N PRO A 184 -1.33 -1.05 15.96
CA PRO A 184 -1.05 -2.45 16.25
C PRO A 184 -1.18 -2.81 17.74
N SER A 185 -1.21 -1.83 18.64
CA SER A 185 -1.39 -2.07 20.08
C SER A 185 -2.84 -2.30 20.49
N GLY A 186 -3.80 -1.79 19.70
CA GLY A 186 -5.22 -1.79 20.01
C GLY A 186 -5.60 -1.01 21.28
N ARG A 187 -4.67 -0.25 21.88
CA ARG A 187 -4.83 0.44 23.18
C ARG A 187 -4.35 1.89 23.15
N GLY A 188 -4.02 2.45 21.99
CA GLY A 188 -3.52 3.82 21.85
C GLY A 188 -2.04 3.98 22.20
N LEU A 189 -1.26 2.89 22.19
CA LEU A 189 0.18 2.90 22.44
C LEU A 189 1.01 2.78 21.16
N GLY A 190 0.35 2.74 20.00
CA GLY A 190 0.98 2.71 18.68
C GLY A 190 0.36 3.75 17.75
N PHE A 191 1.03 3.95 16.61
CA PHE A 191 0.57 4.85 15.56
C PHE A 191 -0.18 4.05 14.50
N SER A 192 -1.33 4.58 14.09
CA SER A 192 -2.03 4.12 12.90
C SER A 192 -1.47 4.81 11.65
N TYR A 193 -1.18 4.01 10.61
CA TYR A 193 -0.73 4.50 9.29
C TYR A 193 -1.85 4.46 8.24
N VAL A 194 -3.11 4.57 8.68
CA VAL A 194 -4.27 4.73 7.79
C VAL A 194 -4.34 6.20 7.33
N ARG A 195 -4.79 6.46 6.09
CA ARG A 195 -4.96 7.83 5.58
C ARG A 195 -6.11 8.54 6.27
N VAL A 196 -5.97 9.84 6.52
CA VAL A 196 -7.09 10.68 6.95
C VAL A 196 -8.09 10.78 5.80
N THR A 197 -9.30 10.24 5.99
CA THR A 197 -10.43 10.55 5.11
C THR A 197 -10.96 11.93 5.48
N PRO A 198 -11.21 12.83 4.50
CA PRO A 198 -11.91 14.08 4.78
C PRO A 198 -13.29 13.72 5.36
N LYS A 199 -13.53 14.06 6.63
CA LYS A 199 -14.89 13.98 7.16
C LYS A 199 -15.74 14.93 6.33
N GLY A 200 -16.73 14.38 5.62
CA GLY A 200 -17.76 15.19 4.96
C GLY A 200 -18.40 16.14 5.97
N PRO A 201 -18.99 17.25 5.51
CA PRO A 201 -19.64 18.20 6.42
C PRO A 201 -20.66 17.45 7.26
N VAL A 202 -20.45 17.47 8.58
CA VAL A 202 -21.39 16.90 9.55
C VAL A 202 -22.74 17.56 9.28
N PRO A 203 -23.82 16.81 8.96
CA PRO A 203 -25.14 17.42 8.92
C PRO A 203 -25.45 17.81 10.35
N ASN A 204 -25.42 19.12 10.62
CA ASN A 204 -25.84 19.69 11.89
C ASN A 204 -27.25 19.18 12.18
N SER A 205 -27.36 18.23 13.10
CA SER A 205 -28.62 17.79 13.66
C SER A 205 -29.09 18.87 14.64
N SER A 206 -29.84 19.84 14.13
CA SER A 206 -30.60 20.75 14.99
C SER A 206 -31.98 21.00 14.39
N HIS A 207 -32.93 20.25 14.94
CA HIS A 207 -34.35 20.56 15.12
C HIS A 207 -35.27 20.74 13.91
N LYS A 208 -36.19 19.77 13.78
CA LYS A 208 -37.59 20.00 13.38
C LYS A 208 -38.07 21.34 13.94
N LYS A 209 -38.54 22.26 13.08
CA LYS A 209 -39.49 23.29 13.51
C LYS A 209 -40.63 23.40 12.52
N LYS A 210 -41.80 22.98 13.01
CA LYS A 210 -43.11 23.34 12.47
C LYS A 210 -43.23 24.86 12.39
N SER A 211 -44.02 25.29 11.41
CA SER A 211 -44.64 26.60 11.21
C SER A 211 -44.86 27.44 12.48
N ALA A 212 -44.50 28.72 12.41
CA ALA A 212 -45.41 29.87 12.63
C ALA A 212 -44.58 31.16 12.72
N ALA A 213 -45.02 32.18 11.99
CA ALA A 213 -44.54 33.55 12.08
C ALA A 213 -45.01 34.20 13.39
N ALA A 214 -44.11 34.88 14.11
CA ALA A 214 -44.34 36.18 14.75
C ALA A 214 -43.12 36.65 15.57
N LYS A 215 -42.56 37.78 15.12
CA LYS A 215 -41.94 38.91 15.85
C LYS A 215 -41.02 38.63 17.06
N GLY A 216 -39.73 38.91 16.83
CA GLY A 216 -38.95 39.87 17.62
C GLY A 216 -38.22 39.38 18.87
N THR A 217 -36.95 39.02 18.72
CA THR A 217 -35.90 39.21 19.74
C THR A 217 -34.52 39.12 19.08
N THR A 218 -33.68 40.10 19.37
CA THR A 218 -32.34 40.34 18.84
C THR A 218 -31.40 39.16 19.11
N VAL A 219 -30.85 38.56 18.05
CA VAL A 219 -29.78 37.54 18.13
C VAL A 219 -28.47 38.25 17.84
N THR A 220 -27.68 38.54 18.87
CA THR A 220 -26.26 38.89 18.76
C THR A 220 -25.45 37.59 18.72
N GLY A 221 -24.39 37.54 17.89
CA GLY A 221 -23.56 36.35 17.74
C GLY A 221 -23.78 35.59 16.43
N THR A 222 -23.67 36.27 15.30
CA THR A 222 -23.43 35.62 14.00
C THR A 222 -22.15 36.21 13.38
N ASP A 223 -21.46 35.43 12.55
CA ASP A 223 -20.17 35.66 11.84
C ASP A 223 -19.90 37.08 11.27
N ALA A 224 -20.90 37.94 11.19
CA ALA A 224 -20.77 39.36 10.91
C ALA A 224 -20.05 40.15 12.04
N ASP A 225 -20.14 39.71 13.30
CA ASP A 225 -19.51 40.39 14.45
C ASP A 225 -17.98 40.20 14.50
N LEU A 226 -17.46 39.09 13.97
CA LEU A 226 -16.02 38.84 13.91
C LEU A 226 -15.30 39.74 12.90
N ARG A 227 -16.01 40.21 11.86
CA ARG A 227 -15.47 41.10 10.82
C ARG A 227 -15.47 42.58 11.22
N ARG A 228 -16.14 42.94 12.32
CA ARG A 228 -16.08 44.28 12.93
C ARG A 228 -14.93 44.45 13.91
N LEU A 229 -14.25 43.36 14.26
CA LEU A 229 -13.00 43.40 15.01
C LEU A 229 -11.82 43.47 14.04
N SER A 230 -11.71 44.59 13.33
CA SER A 230 -10.44 44.95 12.69
C SER A 230 -10.16 46.45 12.82
N MET A 231 -9.04 46.72 13.49
CA MET A 231 -8.11 47.82 13.24
C MET A 231 -8.28 49.16 13.98
N ASP A 232 -8.90 49.21 15.16
CA ASP A 232 -8.87 50.42 16.03
C ASP A 232 -8.19 50.24 17.39
N CYS A 233 -7.55 49.10 17.69
CA CYS A 233 -6.82 48.90 18.96
C CYS A 233 -5.29 48.88 18.83
N PHE A 234 -4.72 49.26 17.69
CA PHE A 234 -3.27 49.40 17.50
C PHE A 234 -2.88 50.78 16.96
N SER A 235 -3.31 51.85 17.62
CA SER A 235 -2.59 53.13 17.57
C SER A 235 -2.99 54.04 18.75
N ASN A 236 -2.35 53.87 19.89
CA ASN A 236 -1.64 54.99 20.52
C ASN A 236 -0.85 54.49 21.73
N SER A 237 0.45 54.75 21.63
CA SER A 237 1.45 54.71 22.68
C SER A 237 1.13 55.70 23.81
N GLU A 238 1.72 55.39 24.96
CA GLU A 238 2.02 56.22 26.14
C GLU A 238 1.08 56.11 27.35
N PHE A 239 1.72 56.10 28.53
CA PHE A 239 1.22 55.89 29.90
C PHE A 239 0.97 54.41 30.28
N TRP A 240 1.85 53.71 31.00
CA TRP A 240 2.50 54.11 32.25
C TRP A 240 3.88 53.46 32.44
N THR A 241 4.85 54.28 32.84
CA THR A 241 6.11 53.88 33.45
C THR A 241 5.95 53.67 34.96
N SER A 242 6.80 52.79 35.49
CA SER A 242 7.26 52.68 36.89
C SER A 242 6.33 52.09 37.96
N LYS A 243 6.61 50.84 38.34
CA LYS A 243 7.28 50.53 39.62
C LYS A 243 7.61 49.04 39.75
N LEU A 244 8.87 48.70 39.55
CA LEU A 244 9.54 47.58 40.20
C LEU A 244 10.89 48.09 40.72
N ILE A 245 11.28 47.57 41.90
CA ILE A 245 12.50 47.82 42.71
C ILE A 245 12.22 48.68 43.96
N ASN A 246 11.72 48.02 45.00
CA ASN A 246 12.53 47.64 46.17
C ASN A 246 12.13 46.22 46.60
#